data_AF-A0A0D2XJQ0-F1
#
_entry.id   AF-A0A0D2XJQ0-F1
#
_cell.length_a   1.000
_cell.length_b   1.000
_cell.length_c   1.000
_cell.angle_alpha   90.00
_cell.angle_beta   90.00
_cell.angle_gamma   90.00
#
_symmetry.space_group_name_H-M   'P 1'
#
loop_
_entity.id
_entity.type
_entity.pdbx_description
1 polymer ?
#
loop_
_entity_poly.entity_id
_entity_poly.type
_entity_poly.pdbx_seq_one_letter_code
_entity_poly.pdbx_strand_id
1 'polypeptide(L)'
;MHLEYIVTELLKNAFRATIENKSNEPVIVTIAPEPALTEEPSTSWSNSSTKDSDLPSKDTRNATNNDAIVPLDDNAPGVTIRIRDRGGGIPPEVSPNIWSYSFTTFSDDMDDFPGDGNGGDGLSAISTASTGGSSIAGLGYGLPLSRAYAEYFGGGIAVQSLYGWGTDVYLRLKGVGNLGKK
;
A
#
# COMPACT_ATOMS: atom_id res chain seq x y z
N MET A 1 -6.79 13.99 -0.54
CA MET A 1 -5.99 13.65 -1.72
C MET A 1 -5.31 12.29 -1.59
N HIS A 2 -4.33 12.08 -0.70
CA HIS A 2 -3.59 10.80 -0.64
C HIS A 2 -4.44 9.57 -0.30
N LEU A 3 -5.33 9.68 0.69
CA LEU A 3 -6.22 8.57 1.06
C LEU A 3 -7.14 8.17 -0.11
N GLU A 4 -7.70 9.16 -0.80
CA GLU A 4 -8.56 8.95 -1.96
C GLU A 4 -7.79 8.23 -3.08
N TYR A 5 -6.54 8.63 -3.35
CA TYR A 5 -5.69 7.93 -4.30
C TYR A 5 -5.46 6.47 -3.89
N ILE A 6 -5.02 6.23 -2.65
CA ILE A 6 -4.76 4.86 -2.16
C ILE A 6 -6.02 4.00 -2.30
N VAL A 7 -7.15 4.46 -1.78
CA VAL A 7 -8.40 3.69 -1.77
C VAL A 7 -8.90 3.43 -3.19
N THR A 8 -8.81 4.41 -4.10
CA THR A 8 -9.22 4.21 -5.49
C THR A 8 -8.32 3.21 -6.22
N GLU A 9 -7.00 3.27 -6.05
CA GLU A 9 -6.09 2.27 -6.64
C GLU A 9 -6.34 0.86 -6.10
N LEU A 10 -6.50 0.71 -4.78
CA LEU A 10 -6.76 -0.60 -4.18
C LEU A 10 -8.12 -1.18 -4.60
N LEU A 11 -9.15 -0.34 -4.68
CA LEU A 11 -10.48 -0.76 -5.16
C LEU A 11 -10.46 -1.15 -6.63
N LYS A 12 -9.77 -0.40 -7.50
CA LYS A 12 -9.61 -0.77 -8.91
C LYS A 12 -9.00 -2.15 -9.05
N ASN A 13 -7.94 -2.44 -8.29
CA ASN A 13 -7.30 -3.77 -8.31
C ASN A 13 -8.25 -4.88 -7.86
N ALA A 14 -8.97 -4.68 -6.76
CA ALA A 14 -9.93 -5.65 -6.24
C ALA A 14 -11.10 -5.92 -7.22
N PHE A 15 -11.67 -4.87 -7.80
CA PHE A 15 -12.75 -4.99 -8.78
C PHE A 15 -12.28 -5.63 -10.08
N ARG A 16 -11.10 -5.24 -10.57
CA ARG A 16 -10.48 -5.86 -11.74
C ARG A 16 -10.37 -7.37 -11.57
N ALA A 17 -9.71 -7.81 -10.50
CA ALA A 17 -9.51 -9.23 -10.23
C ALA A 17 -10.84 -9.99 -10.10
N THR A 18 -11.83 -9.38 -9.45
CA THR A 18 -13.18 -9.95 -9.30
C THR A 18 -13.88 -10.12 -10.65
N ILE A 19 -13.81 -9.11 -11.53
CA ILE A 19 -14.45 -9.11 -12.85
C ILE A 19 -13.75 -10.09 -13.80
N GLU A 20 -12.41 -10.06 -13.86
CA GLU A 20 -11.62 -10.94 -14.74
C GLU A 20 -11.83 -12.41 -14.39
N ASN A 21 -11.91 -12.75 -13.09
CA ASN A 21 -12.21 -14.10 -12.62
C ASN A 21 -13.71 -14.44 -12.52
N LYS A 22 -14.60 -13.57 -13.01
CA LYS A 22 -16.06 -13.78 -13.05
C LYS A 22 -16.65 -14.18 -11.69
N SER A 23 -16.10 -13.63 -10.62
CA SER A 23 -16.61 -13.88 -9.28
C SER A 23 -17.92 -13.11 -9.05
N ASN A 24 -18.91 -13.79 -8.49
CA ASN A 24 -20.18 -13.18 -8.08
C ASN A 24 -20.16 -12.63 -6.64
N GLU A 25 -19.05 -12.85 -5.93
CA GLU A 25 -18.87 -12.35 -4.56
C GLU A 25 -18.46 -10.87 -4.58
N PRO A 26 -19.06 -10.04 -3.72
CA PRO A 26 -18.74 -8.62 -3.68
C PRO A 26 -17.35 -8.37 -3.09
N VAL A 27 -16.73 -7.27 -3.51
CA VAL A 27 -15.58 -6.70 -2.79
C VAL A 27 -16.06 -6.17 -1.44
N ILE A 28 -15.47 -6.67 -0.35
CA ILE A 28 -15.85 -6.32 1.03
C ILE A 28 -14.81 -5.36 1.61
N VAL A 29 -15.28 -4.22 2.10
CA VAL A 29 -14.44 -3.26 2.84
C VAL A 29 -14.78 -3.33 4.32
N THR A 30 -13.78 -3.60 5.17
CA THR A 30 -13.90 -3.57 6.63
C THR A 30 -13.05 -2.42 7.16
N ILE A 31 -13.64 -1.56 7.99
CA ILE A 31 -12.93 -0.45 8.64
C ILE A 31 -12.94 -0.71 10.14
N ALA A 32 -11.75 -0.71 10.75
CA ALA A 32 -11.59 -0.93 12.18
C ALA A 32 -10.60 0.09 12.76
N PRO A 33 -10.70 0.44 14.06
CA PRO A 33 -9.66 1.19 14.73
C PRO A 33 -8.33 0.45 14.64
N GLU A 34 -7.25 1.19 14.37
CA GLU A 34 -5.90 0.64 14.47
C GLU A 34 -5.57 0.42 15.95
N PRO A 35 -5.16 -0.77 16.37
CA PRO A 35 -4.74 -1.00 17.75
C PRO A 35 -3.58 -0.06 18.10
N ALA A 36 -3.66 0.58 19.27
CA ALA A 36 -2.53 1.33 19.81
C ALA A 36 -1.32 0.38 19.89
N LEU A 37 -0.14 0.86 19.49
CA LEU A 37 1.10 0.13 19.68
C LEU A 37 1.28 -0.08 21.18
N THR A 38 0.84 -1.23 21.66
CA THR A 38 1.19 -1.69 23.00
C THR A 38 2.68 -1.97 22.90
N GLU A 39 3.49 -1.35 23.77
CA GLU A 39 4.89 -1.71 23.88
C GLU A 39 4.95 -3.21 24.18
N GLU A 40 5.17 -4.03 23.15
CA GLU A 40 5.52 -5.42 23.33
C GLU A 40 6.77 -5.42 24.21
N PRO A 41 6.78 -6.14 25.34
CA PRO A 41 7.96 -6.21 26.18
C PRO A 41 9.09 -6.73 25.29
N SER A 42 10.17 -5.97 25.20
CA SER A 42 11.36 -6.31 24.42
C SER A 42 11.77 -7.75 24.71
N THR A 43 11.35 -8.68 23.85
CA THR A 43 11.77 -10.07 23.95
C THR A 43 13.15 -10.09 23.34
N SER A 44 14.14 -9.87 24.20
CA SER A 44 15.55 -9.89 23.86
C SER A 44 15.92 -11.29 23.37
N TRP A 45 15.98 -11.46 22.05
CA TRP A 45 16.78 -12.54 21.47
C TRP A 45 18.25 -12.21 21.72
N SER A 46 18.80 -12.87 22.74
CA SER A 46 20.22 -12.90 23.03
C SER A 46 20.95 -13.69 21.94
N ASN A 47 21.42 -12.99 20.91
CA ASN A 47 22.54 -13.49 20.12
C ASN A 47 23.84 -12.99 20.77
N SER A 48 24.57 -13.98 21.30
CA SER A 48 25.94 -13.88 21.79
C SER A 48 26.87 -13.22 20.76
N SER A 49 27.92 -12.55 21.27
CA SER A 49 29.03 -11.84 20.60
C SER A 49 28.60 -10.54 19.90
N THR A 50 29.08 -9.34 20.27
CA THR A 50 30.41 -8.90 20.74
C THR A 50 30.27 -7.65 21.62
N LYS A 51 31.15 -7.54 22.62
CA LYS A 51 31.40 -6.32 23.40
C LYS A 51 31.80 -5.17 22.48
N ASP A 52 31.13 -4.03 22.57
CA ASP A 52 31.81 -2.74 22.69
C ASP A 52 30.88 -1.67 23.30
N SER A 53 31.50 -0.72 23.96
CA SER A 53 30.98 0.14 25.03
C SER A 53 30.29 1.44 24.57
N ASP A 54 29.47 1.96 25.48
CA ASP A 54 29.09 3.38 25.69
C ASP A 54 28.11 4.07 24.72
N LEU A 55 26.82 4.06 25.09
CA LEU A 55 25.92 5.20 24.84
C LEU A 55 25.22 5.62 26.15
N PRO A 56 25.27 6.92 26.52
CA PRO A 56 24.67 7.40 27.77
C PRO A 56 23.15 7.58 27.66
N SER A 57 22.54 7.32 28.81
CA SER A 57 21.16 7.47 29.23
C SER A 57 20.43 8.74 28.75
N LYS A 58 19.14 8.54 28.40
CA LYS A 58 18.08 9.56 28.43
C LYS A 58 18.22 10.43 29.69
N ASP A 59 18.44 11.74 29.51
CA ASP A 59 17.54 12.76 30.05
C ASP A 59 17.97 14.19 29.72
N THR A 60 16.97 15.07 29.73
CA THR A 60 17.02 16.54 29.84
C THR A 60 17.31 17.40 28.60
N ARG A 61 16.20 17.93 28.05
CA ARG A 61 15.93 19.35 27.78
C ARG A 61 17.09 20.17 27.22
N ASN A 62 17.03 20.45 25.91
CA ASN A 62 17.42 21.76 25.42
C ASN A 62 16.42 22.26 24.39
N ALA A 63 15.86 23.43 24.70
CA ALA A 63 15.03 24.21 23.81
C ALA A 63 15.88 24.69 22.62
N THR A 64 15.55 24.20 21.43
CA THR A 64 15.91 24.87 20.18
C THR A 64 14.61 25.17 19.46
N ASN A 65 14.30 26.46 19.34
CA ASN A 65 13.28 27.01 18.47
C ASN A 65 13.58 26.58 17.02
N ASN A 66 13.00 25.47 16.61
CA ASN A 66 12.87 25.12 15.21
C ASN A 66 11.42 24.70 15.04
N ASP A 67 10.73 25.27 14.05
CA ASP A 67 9.51 24.72 13.42
C ASP A 67 9.85 23.39 12.73
N ALA A 68 10.53 22.49 13.45
CA ALA A 68 10.81 21.16 13.02
C ALA A 68 9.50 20.39 13.13
N ILE A 69 9.12 19.76 12.01
CA ILE A 69 8.02 18.81 11.90
C ILE A 69 8.15 17.84 13.09
N VAL A 70 7.30 18.03 14.08
CA VAL A 70 7.24 17.16 15.25
C VAL A 70 6.72 15.81 14.73
N PRO A 71 7.41 14.70 15.00
CA PRO A 71 6.86 13.37 14.73
C PRO A 71 5.45 13.32 15.33
N LEU A 72 4.46 12.86 14.54
CA LEU A 72 3.10 12.70 15.03
C LEU A 72 3.15 11.88 16.32
N ASP A 73 2.37 12.27 17.33
CA ASP A 73 2.25 11.52 18.58
C ASP A 73 1.96 10.04 18.24
N ASP A 74 2.90 9.16 18.59
CA ASP A 74 2.84 7.74 18.26
C ASP A 74 1.64 7.03 18.91
N ASN A 75 0.95 7.71 19.83
CA ASN A 75 -0.26 7.26 20.48
C ASN A 75 -1.56 7.75 19.79
N ALA A 76 -1.46 8.42 18.64
CA ALA A 76 -2.64 8.87 17.90
C ALA A 76 -3.45 7.66 17.39
N PRO A 77 -4.77 7.58 17.70
CA PRO A 77 -5.61 6.48 17.25
C PRO A 77 -5.64 6.43 15.72
N GLY A 78 -5.23 5.31 15.14
CA GLY A 78 -5.22 5.08 13.70
C GLY A 78 -6.47 4.36 13.18
N VAL A 79 -6.44 4.02 11.91
CA VAL A 79 -7.46 3.20 11.25
C VAL A 79 -6.82 2.10 10.41
N THR A 80 -7.40 0.90 10.47
CA THR A 80 -7.13 -0.19 9.53
C THR A 80 -8.31 -0.32 8.58
N ILE A 81 -8.04 -0.30 7.28
CA ILE A 81 -9.00 -0.57 6.21
C ILE A 81 -8.59 -1.88 5.53
N ARG A 82 -9.43 -2.90 5.60
CA ARG A 82 -9.25 -4.16 4.87
C ARG A 82 -10.16 -4.18 3.64
N ILE A 83 -9.57 -4.34 2.47
CA ILE A 83 -10.29 -4.57 1.21
C ILE A 83 -10.09 -6.04 0.84
N ARG A 84 -11.19 -6.78 0.75
CA ARG A 84 -11.20 -8.21 0.44
C ARG A 84 -11.93 -8.45 -0.87
N ASP A 85 -11.28 -9.13 -1.80
CA ASP A 85 -11.89 -9.61 -3.03
C ASP A 85 -11.99 -11.15 -3.06
N ARG A 86 -12.70 -11.65 -4.07
CA ARG A 86 -12.74 -13.07 -4.47
C ARG A 86 -12.26 -13.23 -5.92
N GLY A 87 -11.30 -12.40 -6.30
CA GLY A 87 -10.75 -12.35 -7.65
C GLY A 87 -9.68 -13.39 -7.92
N GLY A 88 -9.74 -14.58 -7.30
CA GLY A 88 -8.83 -15.70 -7.56
C GLY A 88 -7.39 -15.55 -7.04
N GLY A 89 -7.04 -14.42 -6.42
CA GLY A 89 -5.75 -14.23 -5.77
C GLY A 89 -4.58 -13.99 -6.72
N ILE A 90 -3.39 -13.82 -6.13
CA ILE A 90 -2.14 -13.49 -6.80
C ILE A 90 -1.33 -14.79 -6.96
N PRO A 91 -0.92 -15.16 -8.18
CA PRO A 91 -0.05 -16.31 -8.39
C PRO A 91 1.27 -16.19 -7.60
N PRO A 92 1.76 -17.27 -6.96
CA PRO A 92 2.98 -17.23 -6.16
C PRO A 92 4.21 -16.74 -6.94
N GLU A 93 4.28 -17.03 -8.24
CA GLU A 93 5.36 -16.61 -9.14
C GLU A 93 5.46 -15.10 -9.33
N VAL A 94 4.34 -14.37 -9.25
CA VAL A 94 4.32 -12.91 -9.40
C VAL A 94 4.27 -12.18 -8.07
N SER A 95 3.93 -12.86 -6.97
CA SER A 95 3.84 -12.27 -5.63
C SER A 95 5.07 -11.43 -5.21
N PRO A 96 6.33 -11.82 -5.51
CA PRO A 96 7.50 -10.99 -5.21
C PRO A 96 7.54 -9.67 -5.99
N ASN A 97 6.91 -9.63 -7.17
CA ASN A 97 7.03 -8.54 -8.13
C ASN A 97 5.93 -7.47 -7.97
N ILE A 98 4.85 -7.74 -7.21
CA ILE A 98 3.70 -6.83 -7.07
C ILE A 98 4.06 -5.44 -6.48
N TRP A 99 5.21 -5.35 -5.82
CA TRP A 99 5.75 -4.11 -5.24
C TRP A 99 6.72 -3.38 -6.17
N SER A 100 7.06 -3.96 -7.32
CA SER A 100 7.94 -3.33 -8.30
C SER A 100 7.17 -2.26 -9.07
N TYR A 101 7.78 -1.09 -9.23
CA TYR A 101 7.26 -0.06 -10.12
C TYR A 101 7.19 -0.59 -11.56
N SER A 102 6.14 -0.19 -12.28
CA SER A 102 5.85 -0.64 -13.65
C SER A 102 5.50 -2.12 -13.81
N PHE A 103 5.41 -2.89 -12.73
CA PHE A 103 4.92 -4.26 -12.81
C PHE A 103 3.40 -4.28 -12.97
N THR A 104 2.91 -4.93 -14.01
CA THR A 104 1.48 -5.16 -14.24
C THR A 104 1.27 -6.54 -14.86
N THR A 105 0.19 -7.21 -14.46
CA THR A 105 -0.29 -8.45 -15.07
C THR A 105 -1.35 -8.18 -16.13
N PHE A 106 -1.50 -6.92 -16.54
CA PHE A 106 -2.29 -6.57 -17.71
C PHE A 106 -1.45 -6.84 -18.95
N SER A 107 -1.79 -7.91 -19.68
CA SER A 107 -1.39 -8.06 -21.07
C SER A 107 -2.40 -7.27 -21.90
N ASP A 108 -1.95 -6.34 -22.73
CA ASP A 108 -2.75 -5.93 -23.88
C ASP A 108 -2.79 -7.14 -24.83
N ASP A 109 -3.66 -8.12 -24.55
CA ASP A 109 -3.96 -9.21 -25.48
C ASP A 109 -4.81 -8.66 -26.65
N MET A 110 -4.28 -7.64 -27.32
CA MET A 110 -4.72 -7.15 -28.63
C MET A 110 -3.53 -7.04 -29.59
N ASP A 111 -2.51 -7.89 -29.42
CA ASP A 111 -1.49 -8.19 -30.43
C ASP A 111 -2.02 -9.16 -31.50
N ASP A 112 -3.10 -8.79 -32.21
CA ASP A 112 -3.47 -9.43 -33.49
C ASP A 112 -3.74 -8.39 -34.60
N PHE A 113 -2.97 -7.30 -34.58
CA PHE A 113 -2.78 -6.45 -35.76
C PHE A 113 -1.30 -6.47 -36.18
N PRO A 114 -0.94 -7.11 -37.31
CA PRO A 114 0.42 -7.09 -37.80
C PRO A 114 0.70 -5.70 -38.40
N GLY A 115 1.28 -4.81 -37.60
CA GLY A 115 1.55 -3.44 -38.04
C GLY A 115 2.40 -2.63 -37.08
N ASP A 116 3.71 -2.70 -37.33
CA ASP A 116 4.73 -1.70 -36.96
C ASP A 116 5.23 -1.71 -35.51
N GLY A 117 6.47 -2.23 -35.36
CA GLY A 117 7.21 -2.17 -34.12
C GLY A 117 7.71 -0.76 -33.85
N ASN A 118 7.16 -0.13 -32.82
CA ASN A 118 7.85 0.98 -32.18
C ASN A 118 7.54 1.01 -30.68
N GLY A 119 8.57 0.79 -29.87
CA GLY A 119 8.51 0.76 -28.41
C GLY A 119 8.13 2.09 -27.80
N GLY A 120 6.83 2.29 -27.57
CA GLY A 120 6.27 3.49 -26.95
C GLY A 120 4.91 3.24 -26.29
N ASP A 121 4.71 2.06 -25.70
CA ASP A 121 3.42 1.59 -25.20
C ASP A 121 3.17 2.00 -23.74
N GLY A 122 3.01 3.30 -23.54
CA GLY A 122 2.57 3.90 -22.27
C GLY A 122 1.80 5.20 -22.48
N LEU A 123 2.05 5.86 -23.61
CA LEU A 123 1.30 7.05 -24.03
C LEU A 123 -0.05 6.67 -24.67
N SER A 124 -0.12 5.51 -25.34
CA SER A 124 -1.32 4.85 -25.86
C SER A 124 -2.36 4.61 -24.75
N ALA A 125 -1.96 3.96 -23.66
CA ALA A 125 -2.82 3.71 -22.50
C ALA A 125 -3.33 5.01 -21.84
N ILE A 126 -2.51 6.06 -21.76
CA ILE A 126 -2.91 7.40 -21.27
C ILE A 126 -3.93 8.05 -22.21
N SER A 127 -3.74 7.94 -23.53
CA SER A 127 -4.66 8.52 -24.51
C SER A 127 -6.04 7.85 -24.49
N THR A 128 -6.11 6.53 -24.27
CA THR A 128 -7.37 5.79 -24.10
C THR A 128 -8.06 6.15 -22.78
N ALA A 129 -7.30 6.31 -21.69
CA ALA A 129 -7.82 6.79 -20.41
C ALA A 129 -8.39 8.22 -20.48
N SER A 130 -7.82 9.10 -21.32
CA SER A 130 -8.33 10.46 -21.54
C SER A 130 -9.63 10.54 -22.35
N THR A 131 -9.99 9.46 -23.05
CA THR A 131 -11.18 9.36 -23.93
C THR A 131 -12.31 8.55 -23.27
N GLY A 132 -12.24 8.29 -21.96
CA GLY A 132 -13.28 7.56 -21.22
C GLY A 132 -13.23 6.04 -21.36
N GLY A 133 -12.23 5.50 -22.05
CA GLY A 133 -11.90 4.07 -22.06
C GLY A 133 -10.86 3.77 -20.99
N SER A 134 -11.25 3.84 -19.72
CA SER A 134 -10.31 3.53 -18.63
C SER A 134 -10.14 2.01 -18.56
N SER A 135 -9.06 1.48 -19.13
CA SER A 135 -8.58 0.17 -18.70
C SER A 135 -8.39 0.26 -17.20
N ILE A 136 -9.15 -0.56 -16.45
CA ILE A 136 -9.17 -0.49 -14.99
C ILE A 136 -7.80 -0.89 -14.40
N ALA A 137 -6.92 -1.46 -15.24
CA ALA A 137 -5.51 -1.74 -15.00
C ALA A 137 -4.62 -0.61 -15.54
N GLY A 138 -3.67 -0.14 -14.71
CA GLY A 138 -2.76 0.94 -15.06
C GLY A 138 -1.35 0.49 -15.42
N LEU A 139 -0.47 1.49 -15.57
CA LEU A 139 0.98 1.41 -15.84
C LEU A 139 1.81 0.65 -14.79
N GLY A 140 1.20 -0.05 -13.81
CA GLY A 140 1.92 -0.80 -12.77
C GLY A 140 2.48 0.05 -11.61
N TYR A 141 1.90 1.22 -11.34
CA TYR A 141 2.36 2.12 -10.27
C TYR A 141 1.45 2.16 -9.04
N GLY A 142 0.23 1.63 -9.12
CA GLY A 142 -0.81 1.81 -8.09
C GLY A 142 -0.42 1.27 -6.72
N LEU A 143 -0.04 -0.02 -6.63
CA LEU A 143 0.36 -0.66 -5.37
C LEU A 143 1.61 -0.04 -4.72
N PRO A 144 2.75 0.12 -5.43
CA PRO A 144 3.95 0.69 -4.82
C PRO A 144 3.77 2.16 -4.41
N LEU A 145 3.05 2.98 -5.20
CA LEU A 145 2.76 4.37 -4.81
C LEU A 145 1.80 4.44 -3.63
N SER A 146 0.77 3.59 -3.62
CA SER A 146 -0.17 3.52 -2.48
C SER A 146 0.57 3.18 -1.18
N ARG A 147 1.53 2.25 -1.25
CA ARG A 147 2.36 1.88 -0.11
C ARG A 147 3.25 3.05 0.33
N ALA A 148 3.91 3.73 -0.60
CA ALA A 148 4.73 4.90 -0.30
C ALA A 148 3.91 6.01 0.38
N TYR A 149 2.69 6.26 -0.09
CA TYR A 149 1.79 7.23 0.57
C TYR A 149 1.35 6.77 1.96
N ALA A 150 1.02 5.49 2.15
CA ALA A 150 0.63 4.98 3.46
C ALA A 150 1.79 5.07 4.48
N GLU A 151 3.01 4.69 4.06
CA GLU A 151 4.22 4.78 4.88
C GLU A 151 4.59 6.23 5.20
N TYR A 152 4.40 7.17 4.26
CA TYR A 152 4.61 8.60 4.49
C TYR A 152 3.77 9.15 5.66
N PHE A 153 2.56 8.63 5.87
CA PHE A 153 1.70 8.99 7.01
C PHE A 153 1.91 8.08 8.24
N GLY A 154 3.03 7.36 8.31
CA GLY A 154 3.36 6.47 9.44
C GLY A 154 2.53 5.18 9.50
N GLY A 155 1.80 4.88 8.43
CA GLY A 155 1.01 3.67 8.26
C GLY A 155 1.73 2.59 7.45
N GLY A 156 0.98 1.83 6.67
CA GLY A 156 1.55 0.83 5.76
C GLY A 156 0.48 0.04 5.01
N ILE A 157 0.91 -0.73 4.01
CA ILE A 157 0.04 -1.67 3.28
C ILE A 157 0.62 -3.08 3.38
N ALA A 158 -0.24 -4.04 3.76
CA ALA A 158 0.07 -5.46 3.71
C ALA A 158 -0.91 -6.17 2.76
N VAL A 159 -0.41 -7.15 2.02
CA VAL A 159 -1.21 -7.94 1.08
C VAL A 159 -1.14 -9.40 1.51
N GLN A 160 -2.30 -10.02 1.68
CA GLN A 160 -2.43 -11.44 1.97
C GLN A 160 -3.25 -12.09 0.86
N SER A 161 -2.64 -12.97 0.07
CA SER A 161 -3.31 -13.58 -1.07
C SER A 161 -3.52 -15.08 -0.94
N LEU A 162 -4.78 -15.45 -1.13
CA LEU A 162 -5.40 -16.70 -1.53
C LEU A 162 -5.24 -17.18 -2.98
N TYR A 163 -4.14 -17.79 -3.45
CA TYR A 163 -4.14 -18.22 -4.87
C TYR A 163 -5.24 -19.26 -5.13
N GLY A 164 -6.05 -19.01 -6.17
CA GLY A 164 -7.28 -19.74 -6.49
C GLY A 164 -8.53 -19.27 -5.73
N TRP A 165 -8.43 -18.24 -4.88
CA TRP A 165 -9.53 -17.81 -3.99
C TRP A 165 -9.77 -16.30 -3.98
N GLY A 166 -8.76 -15.47 -3.65
CA GLY A 166 -8.95 -14.02 -3.51
C GLY A 166 -7.82 -13.34 -2.74
N THR A 167 -7.87 -12.02 -2.64
CA THR A 167 -6.85 -11.23 -1.95
C THR A 167 -7.45 -10.33 -0.89
N ASP A 168 -6.76 -10.24 0.25
CA ASP A 168 -6.99 -9.25 1.29
C ASP A 168 -5.86 -8.22 1.27
N VAL A 169 -6.21 -6.94 1.13
CA VAL A 169 -5.29 -5.82 1.28
C VAL A 169 -5.62 -5.06 2.56
N TYR A 170 -4.62 -4.88 3.43
CA TYR A 170 -4.72 -4.17 4.68
C TYR A 170 -3.99 -2.84 4.56
N LEU A 171 -4.74 -1.73 4.58
CA LEU A 171 -4.23 -0.38 4.67
C LEU A 171 -4.29 0.08 6.13
N ARG A 172 -3.14 0.40 6.71
CA ARG A 172 -3.02 0.97 8.05
C ARG A 172 -2.63 2.44 7.93
N LEU A 173 -3.26 3.31 8.70
CA LEU A 173 -2.97 4.74 8.75
C LEU A 173 -2.97 5.21 10.21
N LYS A 174 -1.98 6.02 10.60
CA LYS A 174 -1.97 6.64 11.92
C LYS A 174 -2.91 7.85 11.96
N GLY A 175 -3.44 8.12 13.15
CA GLY A 175 -4.18 9.35 13.40
C GLY A 175 -3.28 10.58 13.29
N VAL A 176 -3.88 11.71 12.91
CA VAL A 176 -3.25 13.01 13.16
C VAL A 176 -3.42 13.27 14.65
N GLY A 177 -2.33 13.17 15.43
CA GLY A 177 -2.38 13.39 16.88
C GLY A 177 -3.07 14.71 17.25
N ASN A 178 -3.49 14.86 18.50
CA ASN A 178 -4.09 16.11 18.97
C ASN A 178 -3.07 17.25 18.85
N LEU A 179 -3.14 18.01 17.76
CA LEU A 179 -2.52 19.32 17.65
C LEU A 179 -3.29 20.22 18.62
N GLY A 180 -2.81 20.29 19.86
CA GLY A 180 -3.43 21.09 20.91
C GLY A 180 -3.74 22.49 20.38
N LYS A 181 -5.01 22.90 20.49
CA LYS A 181 -5.39 24.30 20.28
C LYS A 181 -4.60 25.12 21.32
N LYS A 182 -3.63 25.90 20.85
CA LYS A 182 -3.01 26.97 21.65
C LYS A 182 -4.05 28.04 21.95
#